data_AF-A0AAQ2C9R0-F1
#
_entry.id   AF-A0AAQ2C9R0-F1
#
_cell.length_a   1.000
_cell.length_b   1.000
_cell.length_c   1.000
_cell.angle_alpha   90.00
_cell.angle_beta   90.00
_cell.angle_gamma   90.00
#
_symmetry.space_group_name_H-M   'P 1'
#
loop_
_entity.id
_entity.type
_entity.pdbx_description
1 polymer ?
#
loop_
_entity_poly.entity_id
_entity_poly.type
_entity_poly.pdbx_seq_one_letter_code
_entity_poly.pdbx_strand_id
1 'polypeptide(L)'
;MGAAALAALVSGYAYDAAGARVLLVLPLLVVLVPGLTLSVQAGAVLAGALIWGAATGIQESTVQALIADLVPNGHRGTAYGVFAAFAGASALIGGVLAGALYDQVPWLVMIVGILQTCALVLFLLTFRLQNRERRQPAGPQV
;
A
#
# COMPACT_ATOMS: atom_id res chain seq x y z
N MET A 1 -9.85 -13.87 1.87
CA MET A 1 -10.79 -13.18 0.97
C MET A 1 -11.88 -12.41 1.71
N GLY A 2 -12.47 -12.90 2.82
CA GLY A 2 -13.48 -12.13 3.59
C GLY A 2 -12.96 -10.86 4.28
N ALA A 3 -11.77 -10.92 4.91
CA ALA A 3 -11.17 -9.76 5.58
C ALA A 3 -10.83 -8.62 4.60
N ALA A 4 -10.38 -8.96 3.38
CA ALA A 4 -10.10 -7.99 2.34
C ALA A 4 -11.37 -7.25 1.89
N ALA A 5 -12.51 -7.93 1.79
CA ALA A 5 -13.78 -7.31 1.44
C ALA A 5 -14.28 -6.32 2.52
N LEU A 6 -14.17 -6.70 3.80
CA LEU A 6 -14.53 -5.81 4.92
C LEU A 6 -13.60 -4.61 5.00
N ALA A 7 -12.29 -4.82 4.85
CA ALA A 7 -11.32 -3.74 4.83
C ALA A 7 -11.51 -2.83 3.63
N ALA A 8 -11.82 -3.37 2.44
CA ALA A 8 -12.14 -2.58 1.26
C ALA A 8 -13.34 -1.67 1.50
N LEU A 9 -14.43 -2.18 2.12
CA LEU A 9 -15.62 -1.40 2.44
C LEU A 9 -15.31 -0.24 3.41
N VAL A 10 -14.57 -0.51 4.49
CA VAL A 10 -14.16 0.51 5.46
C VAL A 10 -13.17 1.49 4.84
N SER A 11 -12.26 1.01 3.99
CA SER A 11 -11.27 1.84 3.29
C SER A 11 -11.90 2.77 2.26
N GLY A 12 -12.97 2.36 1.59
CA GLY A 12 -13.72 3.21 0.66
C GLY A 12 -14.30 4.41 1.38
N TYR A 13 -14.94 4.17 2.54
CA TYR A 13 -15.45 5.26 3.39
C TYR A 13 -14.32 6.15 3.93
N ALA A 14 -13.18 5.56 4.32
CA ALA A 14 -12.02 6.32 4.78
C ALA A 14 -11.35 7.12 3.65
N TYR A 15 -11.36 6.62 2.41
CA TYR A 15 -10.85 7.32 1.22
C TYR A 15 -11.72 8.53 0.90
N ASP A 16 -13.03 8.41 1.00
CA ASP A 16 -13.94 9.54 0.79
C ASP A 16 -13.68 10.68 1.79
N ALA A 17 -13.23 10.37 3.01
CA ALA A 17 -12.93 11.36 4.04
C ALA A 17 -11.48 11.89 4.00
N ALA A 18 -10.49 11.05 3.67
CA ALA A 18 -9.06 11.36 3.79
C ALA A 18 -8.26 11.32 2.48
N GLY A 19 -8.90 10.95 1.37
CA GLY A 19 -8.30 10.75 0.05
C GLY A 19 -7.14 9.76 0.08
N ALA A 20 -6.12 10.02 -0.73
CA ALA A 20 -4.92 9.18 -0.81
C ALA A 20 -4.14 9.05 0.52
N ARG A 21 -4.40 9.87 1.55
CA ARG A 21 -3.70 9.77 2.85
C ARG A 21 -3.98 8.47 3.58
N VAL A 22 -5.05 7.75 3.24
CA VAL A 22 -5.32 6.39 3.75
C VAL A 22 -4.14 5.44 3.49
N LEU A 23 -3.36 5.68 2.43
CA LEU A 23 -2.16 4.90 2.11
C LEU A 23 -1.07 4.97 3.20
N LEU A 24 -1.06 5.99 4.06
CA LEU A 24 -0.06 6.09 5.16
C LEU A 24 -0.21 4.99 6.21
N VAL A 25 -1.38 4.35 6.29
CA VAL A 25 -1.62 3.23 7.21
C VAL A 25 -0.97 1.94 6.67
N LEU A 26 -0.78 1.81 5.35
CA LEU A 26 -0.27 0.59 4.73
C LEU A 26 1.12 0.18 5.25
N PRO A 27 2.14 1.06 5.29
CA PRO A 27 3.46 0.64 5.75
C PRO A 27 3.47 0.16 7.20
N LEU A 28 2.60 0.74 8.04
CA LEU A 28 2.45 0.37 9.45
C LEU A 28 1.78 -0.99 9.62
N LEU A 29 0.82 -1.33 8.75
CA LEU A 29 0.20 -2.66 8.75
C LEU A 29 1.16 -3.72 8.21
N VAL A 30 1.80 -3.45 7.07
CA VAL A 30 2.59 -4.45 6.34
C VAL A 30 3.89 -4.80 7.08
N VAL A 31 4.48 -3.88 7.86
CA VAL A 31 5.71 -4.19 8.62
C VAL A 31 5.50 -5.30 9.67
N LEU A 32 4.28 -5.45 10.18
CA LEU A 32 3.93 -6.48 11.17
C LEU A 32 3.72 -7.86 10.54
N VAL A 33 3.45 -7.91 9.23
CA VAL A 33 3.01 -9.14 8.56
C VAL A 33 4.07 -10.24 8.64
N PRO A 34 5.35 -10.05 8.26
CA PRO A 34 6.32 -11.14 8.27
C PRO A 34 6.53 -11.77 9.65
N GLY A 35 6.54 -10.97 10.71
CA GLY A 35 6.71 -11.46 12.08
C GLY A 35 5.49 -12.24 12.59
N LEU A 36 4.29 -11.91 12.11
CA LEU A 36 3.06 -12.56 12.50
C LEU A 36 2.77 -13.82 11.66
N THR A 37 2.93 -13.75 10.34
CA THR A 37 2.60 -14.84 9.42
C THR A 37 3.61 -15.99 9.43
N LEU A 38 4.87 -15.71 9.77
CA LEU A 38 5.92 -16.73 9.92
C LEU A 38 6.03 -17.25 11.37
N SER A 39 5.11 -16.85 12.25
CA SER A 39 5.05 -17.35 13.62
C SER A 39 4.58 -18.81 13.68
N VAL A 40 4.97 -19.51 14.74
CA VAL A 40 4.53 -20.90 15.02
C VAL A 40 3.15 -20.92 15.68
N GLN A 41 2.72 -19.82 16.31
CA GLN A 41 1.38 -19.74 16.91
C GLN A 41 0.29 -19.48 15.88
N ALA A 42 -0.69 -20.37 15.80
CA ALA A 42 -1.86 -20.24 14.92
C ALA A 42 -2.59 -18.89 15.07
N GLY A 43 -2.72 -18.38 16.30
CA GLY A 43 -3.35 -17.07 16.55
C GLY A 43 -2.57 -15.91 15.91
N ALA A 44 -1.24 -15.94 15.95
CA ALA A 44 -0.39 -14.92 15.34
C ALA A 44 -0.45 -15.01 13.81
N VAL A 45 -0.45 -16.22 13.25
CA VAL A 45 -0.60 -16.45 11.80
C VAL A 45 -1.94 -15.92 11.29
N LEU A 46 -3.04 -16.20 12.01
CA LEU A 46 -4.36 -15.68 11.68
C LEU A 46 -4.40 -14.15 11.74
N ALA A 47 -3.84 -13.54 12.79
CA ALA A 47 -3.75 -12.09 12.89
C ALA A 47 -2.95 -11.49 11.72
N GLY A 48 -1.80 -12.08 11.38
CA GLY A 48 -0.99 -11.67 10.24
C GLY A 48 -1.73 -11.77 8.91
N ALA A 49 -2.48 -12.84 8.68
CA ALA A 49 -3.29 -13.03 7.48
C ALA A 49 -4.45 -12.03 7.38
N LEU A 50 -5.09 -11.69 8.50
CA LEU A 50 -6.12 -10.65 8.57
C LEU A 50 -5.56 -9.26 8.27
N ILE A 51 -4.42 -8.92 8.88
CA ILE A 51 -3.71 -7.65 8.65
C ILE A 51 -3.28 -7.54 7.19
N TRP A 52 -2.71 -8.61 6.63
CA TRP A 52 -2.32 -8.67 5.23
C TRP A 52 -3.54 -8.43 4.31
N GLY A 53 -4.62 -9.17 4.52
CA GLY A 53 -5.85 -9.00 3.73
C GLY A 53 -6.43 -7.60 3.84
N ALA A 54 -6.34 -6.97 5.01
CA ALA A 54 -6.78 -5.59 5.19
C ALA A 54 -5.90 -4.59 4.43
N ALA A 55 -4.58 -4.75 4.54
CA ALA A 55 -3.61 -3.91 3.84
C ALA A 55 -3.77 -4.02 2.32
N THR A 56 -3.90 -5.23 1.76
CA THR A 56 -4.10 -5.40 0.31
C THR A 56 -5.44 -4.81 -0.15
N GLY A 57 -6.51 -4.99 0.64
CA GLY A 57 -7.82 -4.41 0.31
C GLY A 57 -7.82 -2.88 0.28
N ILE A 58 -7.17 -2.23 1.26
CA ILE A 58 -6.98 -0.77 1.29
C ILE A 58 -6.14 -0.30 0.10
N GLN A 59 -5.05 -1.02 -0.20
CA GLN A 59 -4.12 -0.65 -1.27
C GLN A 59 -4.78 -0.73 -2.64
N GLU A 60 -5.47 -1.85 -2.94
CA GLU A 60 -6.12 -2.07 -4.24
C GLU A 60 -7.22 -1.04 -4.50
N SER A 61 -8.11 -0.80 -3.53
CA SER A 61 -9.20 0.18 -3.69
C SER A 61 -8.68 1.60 -3.89
N THR A 62 -7.73 2.03 -3.06
CA THR A 62 -7.20 3.39 -3.08
C THR A 62 -6.41 3.67 -4.34
N VAL A 63 -5.58 2.72 -4.79
CA VAL A 63 -4.79 2.90 -6.02
C VAL A 63 -5.70 2.94 -7.24
N GLN A 64 -6.76 2.12 -7.27
CA GLN A 64 -7.71 2.17 -8.38
C GLN A 64 -8.44 3.51 -8.45
N ALA A 65 -8.91 4.03 -7.33
CA ALA A 65 -9.51 5.37 -7.25
C ALA A 65 -8.51 6.45 -7.73
N LEU A 66 -7.26 6.38 -7.29
CA LEU A 66 -6.22 7.34 -7.69
C LEU A 66 -5.93 7.30 -9.19
N ILE A 67 -5.89 6.12 -9.81
CA ILE A 67 -5.73 5.99 -11.27
C ILE A 67 -6.94 6.61 -11.99
N ALA A 68 -8.16 6.37 -11.51
CA ALA A 68 -9.36 6.96 -12.09
C ALA A 68 -9.35 8.50 -12.00
N ASP A 69 -8.87 9.06 -10.89
CA ASP A 69 -8.79 10.52 -10.65
C ASP A 69 -7.70 11.19 -11.49
N LEU A 70 -6.55 10.54 -11.69
CA LEU A 70 -5.38 11.11 -12.37
C LEU A 70 -5.39 10.91 -13.89
N VAL A 71 -6.06 9.87 -14.40
CA VAL A 71 -5.96 9.47 -15.80
C VAL A 71 -7.24 9.79 -16.58
N PRO A 72 -7.15 10.50 -17.72
CA PRO A 72 -8.29 10.77 -18.59
C PRO A 72 -8.98 9.48 -19.05
N ASN A 73 -10.31 9.52 -19.18
CA ASN A 73 -11.17 8.35 -19.45
C ASN A 73 -10.65 7.41 -20.56
N GLY A 74 -10.14 7.96 -21.67
CA GLY A 74 -9.65 7.18 -22.82
C GLY A 74 -8.35 6.39 -22.58
N HIS A 75 -7.60 6.69 -21.51
CA HIS A 75 -6.29 6.08 -21.23
C HIS A 75 -6.28 5.23 -19.95
N ARG A 76 -7.41 5.14 -19.24
CA ARG A 76 -7.52 4.42 -17.97
C ARG A 76 -7.19 2.93 -18.13
N GLY A 77 -7.63 2.30 -19.21
CA GLY A 77 -7.34 0.88 -19.49
C GLY A 77 -5.83 0.60 -19.55
N THR A 78 -5.08 1.45 -20.24
CA THR A 78 -3.61 1.35 -20.31
C THR A 78 -2.97 1.61 -18.95
N ALA A 79 -3.42 2.62 -18.20
CA ALA A 79 -2.89 2.92 -16.89
C ALA A 79 -3.08 1.77 -15.88
N TYR A 80 -4.27 1.16 -15.88
CA TYR A 80 -4.53 -0.05 -15.08
C TYR A 80 -3.66 -1.23 -15.51
N GLY A 81 -3.50 -1.44 -16.82
CA GLY A 81 -2.67 -2.52 -17.35
C GLY A 81 -1.20 -2.38 -16.96
N VAL A 82 -0.64 -1.16 -17.10
CA VAL A 82 0.75 -0.85 -16.70
C VAL A 82 0.92 -1.05 -15.20
N PHE A 83 -0.02 -0.55 -14.39
CA PHE A 83 0.02 -0.77 -12.94
C PHE A 83 0.00 -2.25 -12.58
N ALA A 84 -0.89 -3.04 -13.19
CA ALA A 84 -0.98 -4.47 -12.96
C ALA A 84 0.32 -5.20 -13.36
N ALA A 85 0.95 -4.81 -14.47
CA ALA A 85 2.22 -5.38 -14.90
C ALA A 85 3.35 -5.10 -13.89
N PHE A 86 3.48 -3.86 -13.41
CA PHE A 86 4.46 -3.50 -12.38
C PHE A 86 4.20 -4.20 -11.05
N ALA A 87 2.93 -4.27 -10.63
CA ALA A 87 2.53 -4.96 -9.41
C ALA A 87 2.87 -6.47 -9.50
N GLY A 88 2.56 -7.11 -10.62
CA GLY A 88 2.90 -8.51 -10.87
C GLY A 88 4.40 -8.77 -10.90
N ALA A 89 5.17 -7.95 -11.61
CA ALA A 89 6.63 -8.06 -11.64
C ALA A 89 7.25 -7.89 -10.24
N SER A 90 6.76 -6.90 -9.47
CA SER A 90 7.21 -6.66 -8.09
C SER A 90 6.85 -7.83 -7.18
N ALA A 91 5.66 -8.43 -7.34
CA ALA A 91 5.25 -9.60 -6.58
C ALA A 91 6.12 -10.83 -6.87
N LEU A 92 6.50 -11.04 -8.13
CA LEU A 92 7.43 -12.11 -8.50
C LEU A 92 8.81 -11.90 -7.86
N ILE A 93 9.39 -10.70 -7.99
CA ILE A 93 10.69 -10.38 -7.40
C ILE A 93 10.64 -10.53 -5.87
N GLY A 94 9.62 -9.96 -5.24
CA GLY A 94 9.41 -10.05 -3.80
C GLY A 94 9.24 -11.50 -3.32
N GLY A 95 8.48 -12.32 -4.06
CA GLY A 95 8.29 -13.74 -3.76
C GLY A 95 9.57 -14.55 -3.87
N VAL A 96 10.37 -14.33 -4.92
CA VAL A 96 11.69 -14.99 -5.08
C VAL A 96 12.63 -14.61 -3.95
N LEU A 97 12.71 -13.31 -3.60
CA LEU A 97 13.54 -12.85 -2.49
C LEU A 97 13.06 -13.41 -1.15
N ALA A 98 11.75 -13.39 -0.89
CA ALA A 98 11.18 -13.95 0.34
C ALA A 98 11.44 -15.45 0.46
N GLY A 99 11.31 -16.20 -0.64
CA GLY A 99 11.62 -17.63 -0.69
C GLY A 99 13.11 -17.92 -0.46
N ALA A 100 14.01 -17.14 -1.08
CA ALA A 100 15.46 -17.29 -0.88
C ALA A 100 15.89 -16.99 0.56
N LEU A 101 15.16 -16.12 1.26
CA LEU A 101 15.42 -15.71 2.64
C LEU A 101 14.59 -16.47 3.68
N TYR A 102 13.88 -17.53 3.27
CA TYR A 102 12.93 -18.23 4.14
C TYR A 102 13.60 -18.78 5.41
N ASP A 103 14.78 -19.37 5.27
CA ASP A 103 15.55 -19.91 6.40
C ASP A 103 16.19 -18.80 7.28
N GLN A 104 16.15 -17.54 6.82
CA GLN A 104 16.74 -16.37 7.46
C GLN A 104 15.66 -15.33 7.81
N VAL A 105 14.62 -15.77 8.52
CA VAL A 105 13.48 -14.94 8.93
C VAL A 105 13.89 -13.57 9.51
N PRO A 106 14.92 -13.44 10.38
CA PRO A 106 15.32 -12.12 10.89
C PRO A 106 15.75 -11.14 9.78
N TRP A 107 16.43 -11.63 8.74
CA TRP A 107 16.87 -10.81 7.61
C TRP A 107 15.68 -10.39 6.75
N LEU A 108 14.72 -11.30 6.53
CA LEU A 108 13.46 -11.01 5.83
C LEU A 108 12.68 -9.91 6.56
N VAL A 109 12.50 -10.03 7.89
CA VAL A 109 11.83 -9.02 8.71
C VAL A 109 12.54 -7.67 8.63
N MET A 110 13.88 -7.65 8.69
CA MET A 110 14.67 -6.43 8.60
C MET A 110 14.52 -5.73 7.25
N ILE A 111 14.63 -6.48 6.14
CA ILE A 111 14.46 -5.94 4.79
C ILE A 111 13.06 -5.37 4.61
N VAL A 112 12.02 -6.12 5.01
CA VAL A 112 10.64 -5.62 4.95
C VAL A 112 10.49 -4.35 5.79
N GLY A 113 11.06 -4.31 6.99
CA GLY A 113 11.07 -3.12 7.84
C GLY A 113 11.72 -1.90 7.17
N ILE A 114 12.85 -2.07 6.51
CA ILE A 114 13.53 -1.01 5.75
C ILE A 114 12.65 -0.54 4.59
N LEU A 115 12.09 -1.47 3.80
CA LEU A 115 11.22 -1.15 2.67
C LEU A 115 9.97 -0.39 3.10
N GLN A 116 9.34 -0.79 4.22
CA GLN A 116 8.16 -0.10 4.75
C GLN A 116 8.52 1.29 5.29
N THR A 117 9.69 1.45 5.92
CA THR A 117 10.16 2.77 6.36
C THR A 117 10.39 3.69 5.18
N CYS A 118 11.04 3.21 4.11
CA CYS A 118 11.22 3.96 2.87
C CYS A 118 9.88 4.35 2.24
N ALA A 119 8.93 3.42 2.16
CA ALA A 119 7.59 3.67 1.64
C ALA A 119 6.86 4.76 2.45
N LEU A 120 6.93 4.70 3.78
CA LEU A 120 6.34 5.70 4.67
C LEU A 120 6.95 7.08 4.43
N VAL A 121 8.28 7.19 4.35
CA VAL A 121 8.96 8.45 4.08
C VAL A 121 8.54 9.01 2.72
N LEU A 122 8.51 8.19 1.67
CA LEU A 122 8.09 8.61 0.34
C LEU A 122 6.64 9.12 0.32
N PHE A 123 5.70 8.39 0.94
CA PHE A 123 4.31 8.85 1.04
C PHE A 123 4.20 10.16 1.81
N LEU A 124 4.91 10.31 2.94
CA LEU A 124 4.92 11.56 3.70
C LEU A 124 5.47 12.73 2.88
N LEU A 125 6.54 12.52 2.11
CA LEU A 125 7.11 13.55 1.25
C LEU A 125 6.13 13.96 0.14
N THR A 126 5.55 12.99 -0.57
CA THR A 126 4.57 13.25 -1.63
C THR A 126 3.37 14.04 -1.11
N PHE A 127 2.82 13.66 0.05
CA PHE A 127 1.70 14.39 0.64
C PHE A 127 2.10 15.77 1.17
N ARG A 128 3.32 15.94 1.69
CA ARG A 128 3.83 17.27 2.10
C ARG A 128 3.98 18.20 0.90
N LEU A 129 4.44 17.70 -0.24
CA LEU A 129 4.58 18.49 -1.47
C LEU A 129 3.22 18.91 -2.03
N GLN A 130 2.25 17.99 -2.13
CA GLN A 130 0.88 18.34 -2.56
C GLN A 130 0.21 19.36 -1.62
N ASN A 131 0.45 19.24 -0.31
CA ASN A 131 -0.13 20.17 0.65
C ASN A 131 0.53 21.57 0.61
N ARG A 132 1.76 21.67 0.09
CA ARG A 132 2.44 22.95 -0.17
C ARG A 132 1.85 23.64 -1.40
N GLU A 133 1.61 22.91 -2.49
CA GLU A 133 1.02 23.48 -3.71
C GLU A 133 -0.42 23.96 -3.48
N ARG A 134 -1.23 23.21 -2.70
CA ARG A 134 -2.59 23.66 -2.33
C ARG A 134 -2.62 24.89 -1.41
N ARG A 135 -1.52 25.20 -0.72
CA ARG A 135 -1.41 26.34 0.21
C ARG A 135 -0.80 27.59 -0.42
N GLN A 136 -0.25 27.51 -1.63
CA GLN A 136 0.13 28.70 -2.37
C GLN A 136 -1.15 29.31 -2.96
N PRO A 137 -1.62 30.47 -2.47
CA PRO A 137 -2.69 31.19 -3.16
C PRO A 137 -2.18 31.53 -4.54
N ALA A 138 -3.00 31.37 -5.58
CA ALA A 138 -2.70 31.94 -6.88
C ALA A 138 -2.29 33.40 -6.64
N GLY A 139 -1.03 33.73 -6.96
CA GLY A 139 -0.56 35.11 -6.92
C GLY A 139 -1.51 35.96 -7.78
N PRO A 140 -1.74 37.24 -7.41
CA PRO A 140 -2.66 38.08 -8.15
C PRO A 140 -2.30 38.01 -9.63
N GLN A 141 -3.26 37.58 -10.45
CA GLN A 141 -3.16 37.67 -11.90
C GLN A 141 -3.23 39.17 -12.20
N VAL A 142 -2.06 39.78 -12.36
CA VAL A 142 -1.89 41.19 -12.76
C VAL A 142 -2.08 41.30 -14.27
#